data_AF-B9DKK6-F1
#
_entry.id   AF-B9DKK6-F1
#
_cell.length_a   1.000
_cell.length_b   1.000
_cell.length_c   1.000
_cell.angle_alpha   90.00
_cell.angle_beta   90.00
_cell.angle_gamma   90.00
#
_symmetry.space_group_name_H-M   'P 1'
#
loop_
_entity.id
_entity.type
_entity.pdbx_description
1 polymer ?
#
loop_
_entity_poly.entity_id
_entity_poly.type
_entity_poly.pdbx_seq_one_letter_code
_entity_poly.pdbx_strand_id
1 'polypeptide(L)'
;MIEMDGIVAKMKNQKINYDRVLKKMIQQWERSEERPKILLHSCCAPCSTYVLEFLSEYADLAIYFANPNIHPKKEYERRAWVQKDFIEKFNQENNTNVRYIEAPYKPHEFMKMAKERGLTDEPEGGLRCRA
;
A
#
# COMPACT_ATOMS: atom_id res chain seq x y z
N MET A 1 7.01 -3.35 16.73
CA MET A 1 6.30 -2.30 15.96
C MET A 1 7.29 -1.74 14.94
N ILE A 2 6.87 -1.39 13.72
CA ILE A 2 7.78 -0.80 12.73
C ILE A 2 8.08 0.63 13.18
N GLU A 3 9.21 0.84 13.82
CA GLU A 3 9.57 2.14 14.38
C GLU A 3 10.79 2.74 13.66
N MET A 4 10.61 3.96 13.16
CA MET A 4 11.67 4.72 12.49
C MET A 4 12.17 5.91 13.33
N ASP A 5 11.49 6.25 14.42
CA ASP A 5 11.71 7.49 15.17
C ASP A 5 13.13 7.59 15.73
N GLY A 6 13.67 6.49 16.26
CA GLY A 6 15.05 6.43 16.73
C GLY A 6 16.11 6.64 15.63
N ILE A 7 15.77 6.32 14.37
CA ILE A 7 16.64 6.52 13.20
C ILE A 7 16.53 7.96 12.71
N VAL A 8 15.30 8.47 12.58
CA VAL A 8 14.99 9.82 12.09
C VAL A 8 15.48 10.88 13.09
N ALA A 9 15.32 10.66 14.40
CA ALA A 9 15.77 11.59 15.45
C ALA A 9 17.29 11.85 15.42
N LYS A 10 18.07 10.92 14.86
CA LYS A 10 19.53 11.07 14.67
C LYS A 10 19.89 11.90 13.43
N MET A 11 18.93 12.18 12.54
CA MET A 11 19.12 12.94 11.31
C MET A 11 18.72 14.42 11.49
N LYS A 12 19.38 15.12 12.43
CA LYS A 12 19.10 16.54 12.71
C LYS A 12 19.68 17.46 11.64
N ASN A 13 19.00 18.58 11.38
CA ASN A 13 19.44 19.68 10.50
C ASN A 13 19.75 19.27 9.04
N GLN A 14 19.07 18.23 8.53
CA GLN A 14 19.21 17.80 7.14
C GLN A 14 17.88 17.32 6.57
N LYS A 15 17.78 17.31 5.23
CA LYS A 15 16.65 16.67 4.54
C LYS A 15 16.70 15.16 4.76
N ILE A 16 15.59 14.58 5.22
CA ILE A 16 15.50 13.14 5.45
C ILE A 16 15.50 12.40 4.11
N ASN A 17 16.39 11.41 3.99
CA ASN A 17 16.39 10.46 2.89
C ASN A 17 15.75 9.15 3.37
N TYR A 18 14.51 8.90 2.96
CA TYR A 18 13.74 7.74 3.42
C TYR A 18 14.26 6.39 2.91
N ASP A 19 14.96 6.36 1.77
CA ASP A 19 15.68 5.14 1.32
C ASP A 19 16.78 4.77 2.32
N ARG A 20 17.56 5.76 2.79
CA ARG A 20 18.57 5.53 3.83
C ARG A 20 17.94 5.12 5.17
N VAL A 21 16.78 5.67 5.52
CA VAL A 21 16.05 5.26 6.73
C VAL A 21 15.60 3.81 6.59
N LEU A 22 14.98 3.44 5.48
CA LEU A 22 14.52 2.07 5.21
C LEU A 22 15.67 1.06 5.24
N LYS A 23 16.81 1.36 4.61
CA LYS A 23 18.00 0.49 4.66
C LYS A 23 18.51 0.27 6.08
N LYS A 24 18.45 1.30 6.94
CA LYS A 24 18.82 1.15 8.36
C LYS A 24 17.79 0.33 9.14
N MET A 25 16.51 0.44 8.80
CA MET A 25 15.45 -0.39 9.40
C MET A 25 15.64 -1.85 9.02
N ILE A 26 15.93 -2.15 7.75
CA ILE A 26 16.24 -3.49 7.25
C ILE A 26 17.44 -4.09 8.00
N GLN A 27 18.54 -3.35 8.12
CA GLN A 27 19.71 -3.80 8.90
C GLN A 27 19.38 -4.13 10.36
N GLN A 28 18.46 -3.38 10.96
CA GLN A 28 18.00 -3.65 12.32
C GLN A 28 17.18 -4.94 12.39
N TRP A 29 16.24 -5.13 11.45
CA TRP A 29 15.41 -6.34 11.35
C TRP A 29 16.25 -7.60 11.14
N GLU A 30 17.22 -7.54 10.22
CA GLU A 30 18.16 -8.64 9.97
C GLU A 30 18.98 -8.96 11.22
N ARG A 31 19.50 -7.95 11.91
CA ARG A 31 20.29 -8.14 13.15
C ARG A 31 19.47 -8.75 14.28
N SER A 32 18.17 -8.46 14.35
CA SER A 32 17.26 -9.01 15.34
C SER A 32 16.56 -10.28 14.89
N GLU A 33 16.85 -10.79 13.69
CA GLU A 33 16.16 -11.92 13.06
C GLU A 33 14.63 -11.75 13.04
N GLU A 34 14.15 -10.51 12.94
CA GLU A 34 12.72 -10.20 12.89
C GLU A 34 12.26 -9.95 11.45
N ARG A 35 11.08 -10.47 11.11
CA ARG A 35 10.37 -10.13 9.88
C ARG A 35 9.11 -9.34 10.23
N PRO A 36 9.09 -8.01 10.04
CA PRO A 36 7.91 -7.21 10.35
C PRO A 36 6.75 -7.56 9.42
N LYS A 37 5.52 -7.44 9.94
CA LYS A 37 4.30 -7.56 9.14
C LYS A 37 3.91 -6.20 8.58
N ILE A 38 3.85 -6.08 7.26
CA ILE A 38 3.56 -4.82 6.55
C ILE A 38 2.30 -4.98 5.72
N LEU A 39 1.34 -4.06 5.93
CA LEU A 39 0.17 -3.92 5.08
C LEU A 39 0.42 -2.83 4.05
N LEU A 40 0.38 -3.20 2.77
CA LEU A 40 0.60 -2.31 1.63
C LEU A 40 -0.73 -2.01 0.95
N HIS A 41 -1.12 -0.75 0.89
CA HIS A 41 -2.28 -0.34 0.09
C HIS A 41 -1.91 -0.34 -1.39
N SER A 42 -2.77 -0.94 -2.23
CA SER A 42 -2.65 -0.89 -3.69
C SER A 42 -4.00 -0.60 -4.35
N CYS A 43 -4.00 0.17 -5.42
CA CYS A 43 -5.17 0.37 -6.29
C CYS A 43 -4.99 -0.28 -7.68
N CYS A 44 -3.83 -0.92 -7.93
CA CYS A 44 -3.48 -1.53 -9.22
C CYS A 44 -2.27 -2.47 -9.12
N ALA A 45 -2.22 -3.56 -9.89
CA ALA A 45 -1.07 -4.49 -9.89
C ALA A 45 0.31 -3.81 -10.05
N PRO A 46 0.54 -2.94 -11.07
CA PRO A 46 1.85 -2.31 -11.25
C PRO A 46 2.23 -1.34 -10.13
N CYS A 47 1.27 -0.88 -9.32
CA CYS A 47 1.54 -0.04 -8.15
C CYS A 47 2.33 -0.79 -7.06
N SER A 48 2.33 -2.13 -7.10
CA SER A 48 2.87 -2.99 -6.05
C SER A 48 4.12 -3.79 -6.45
N THR A 49 4.49 -3.82 -7.73
CA THR A 49 5.52 -4.74 -8.27
C THR A 49 6.88 -4.58 -7.60
N TYR A 50 7.51 -3.40 -7.74
CA TYR A 50 8.84 -3.16 -7.17
C TYR A 50 8.86 -3.26 -5.65
N VAL A 51 7.79 -2.80 -5.00
CA VAL A 51 7.69 -2.84 -3.54
C VAL A 51 7.65 -4.28 -3.04
N LEU A 52 6.91 -5.16 -3.72
CA LEU A 52 6.83 -6.58 -3.39
C LEU A 52 8.15 -7.30 -3.68
N GLU A 53 8.75 -7.05 -4.84
CA GLU A 53 10.06 -7.59 -5.21
C GLU A 53 11.09 -7.27 -4.13
N PHE A 54 11.23 -6.01 -3.75
CA PHE A 54 12.23 -5.57 -2.78
C PHE A 54 11.90 -5.94 -1.33
N LEU A 55 10.67 -5.68 -0.84
CA LEU A 55 10.37 -5.83 0.59
C LEU A 55 10.06 -7.27 1.00
N SER A 56 9.68 -8.16 0.06
CA SER A 56 9.35 -9.54 0.40
C SER A 56 10.56 -10.31 0.94
N GLU A 57 11.78 -9.88 0.59
CA GLU A 57 13.03 -10.42 1.15
C GLU A 57 13.16 -10.16 2.66
N TYR A 58 12.63 -9.03 3.16
CA TYR A 58 12.89 -8.55 4.52
C TYR A 58 11.66 -8.57 5.43
N ALA A 59 10.45 -8.67 4.89
CA ALA A 59 9.21 -8.50 5.64
C ALA A 59 8.09 -9.44 5.17
N ASP A 60 7.12 -9.69 6.06
CA ASP A 60 5.90 -10.44 5.75
C ASP A 60 4.83 -9.48 5.24
N LEU A 61 4.43 -9.63 3.98
CA LEU A 61 3.62 -8.64 3.28
C LEU A 61 2.17 -9.07 3.12
N ALA A 62 1.26 -8.10 3.22
CA ALA A 62 -0.13 -8.22 2.79
C ALA A 62 -0.48 -7.02 1.91
N ILE A 63 -1.08 -7.26 0.75
CA ILE A 63 -1.65 -6.25 -0.12
C ILE A 63 -3.11 -6.03 0.28
N TYR A 64 -3.46 -4.78 0.53
CA TYR A 64 -4.82 -4.31 0.69
C TYR A 64 -5.26 -3.59 -0.58
N PHE A 65 -6.12 -4.24 -1.38
CA PHE A 65 -6.70 -3.66 -2.57
C PHE A 65 -7.96 -2.88 -2.22
N ALA A 66 -7.90 -1.55 -2.35
CA ALA A 66 -9.01 -0.68 -2.03
C ALA A 66 -8.93 0.63 -2.82
N ASN A 67 -9.95 0.94 -3.63
CA ASN A 67 -10.13 2.29 -4.14
C ASN A 67 -11.60 2.50 -4.56
N PRO A 68 -12.41 3.22 -3.75
CA PRO A 68 -13.82 3.43 -4.04
C PRO A 68 -14.04 4.37 -5.24
N ASN A 69 -13.02 5.09 -5.71
CA ASN A 69 -13.11 6.00 -6.86
C ASN A 69 -13.00 5.27 -8.20
N ILE A 70 -12.65 3.97 -8.22
CA ILE A 70 -12.56 3.22 -9.46
C ILE A 70 -13.96 2.99 -10.01
N HIS A 71 -14.21 3.55 -11.18
CA HIS A 71 -15.45 3.43 -11.93
C HIS A 71 -15.15 3.19 -13.41
N PRO A 72 -16.01 2.45 -14.13
CA PRO A 72 -17.18 1.71 -13.65
C PRO A 72 -16.81 0.44 -12.87
N LYS A 73 -17.79 -0.25 -12.26
CA LYS A 73 -17.57 -1.49 -11.46
C LYS A 73 -16.69 -2.53 -12.19
N LYS A 74 -16.89 -2.69 -13.49
CA LYS A 74 -16.12 -3.62 -14.32
C LYS A 74 -14.61 -3.33 -14.29
N GLU A 75 -14.21 -2.06 -14.22
CA GLU A 75 -12.80 -1.68 -14.09
C GLU A 75 -12.25 -2.03 -12.70
N TYR A 76 -13.04 -1.85 -11.64
CA TYR A 76 -12.66 -2.28 -10.29
C TYR A 76 -12.42 -3.80 -10.24
N GLU A 77 -13.40 -4.58 -10.70
CA GLU A 77 -13.33 -6.05 -10.73
C GLU A 77 -12.13 -6.53 -11.55
N ARG A 78 -11.86 -5.89 -12.70
CA ARG A 78 -10.69 -6.20 -13.52
C ARG A 78 -9.38 -5.91 -12.78
N ARG A 79 -9.23 -4.74 -12.16
CA ARG A 79 -8.00 -4.38 -11.42
C ARG A 79 -7.77 -5.27 -10.20
N ALA A 80 -8.84 -5.59 -9.47
CA ALA A 80 -8.79 -6.53 -8.35
C ALA A 80 -8.32 -7.91 -8.81
N TRP A 81 -8.91 -8.42 -9.89
CA TRP A 81 -8.51 -9.70 -10.47
C TRP A 81 -7.05 -9.71 -10.92
N VAL A 82 -6.59 -8.68 -11.66
CA VAL A 82 -5.20 -8.59 -12.11
C VAL A 82 -4.24 -8.48 -10.91
N GLN A 83 -4.59 -7.74 -9.86
CA GLN A 83 -3.78 -7.65 -8.64
C GLN A 83 -3.66 -9.01 -7.94
N LYS A 84 -4.76 -9.74 -7.81
CA LYS A 84 -4.79 -11.07 -7.21
C LYS A 84 -3.96 -12.07 -8.01
N ASP A 85 -4.20 -12.15 -9.32
CA ASP A 85 -3.46 -13.03 -10.24
C ASP A 85 -1.94 -12.72 -10.23
N PHE A 86 -1.57 -11.44 -10.20
CA PHE A 86 -0.19 -11.02 -10.07
C PHE A 86 0.45 -11.52 -8.76
N ILE A 87 -0.23 -11.36 -7.61
CA ILE A 87 0.30 -11.81 -6.32
C ILE A 87 0.44 -13.34 -6.28
N GLU A 88 -0.52 -14.07 -6.83
CA GLU A 88 -0.46 -15.54 -6.92
C GLU A 88 0.76 -16.00 -7.74
N LYS A 89 1.00 -15.39 -8.90
CA LYS A 89 2.18 -15.67 -9.73
C LYS A 89 3.48 -15.27 -9.05
N PHE A 90 3.53 -14.07 -8.47
CA PHE A 90 4.69 -13.57 -7.75
C PHE A 90 5.11 -14.52 -6.61
N ASN A 91 4.13 -15.04 -5.86
CA ASN A 91 4.37 -16.01 -4.79
C ASN A 91 4.95 -17.33 -5.34
N GLN A 92 4.42 -17.82 -6.46
CA GLN A 92 4.92 -19.04 -7.11
C GLN A 92 6.34 -18.89 -7.65
N GLU A 93 6.62 -17.78 -8.34
CA GLU A 93 7.91 -17.52 -9.00
C GLU A 93 9.03 -17.24 -7.99
N ASN A 94 8.72 -16.55 -6.89
CA ASN A 94 9.71 -16.09 -5.92
C ASN A 94 9.72 -16.91 -4.62
N ASN A 95 8.89 -17.96 -4.53
CA ASN A 95 8.69 -18.77 -3.33
C ASN A 95 8.38 -17.91 -2.08
N THR A 96 7.50 -16.92 -2.26
CA THR A 96 7.04 -15.99 -1.21
C THR A 96 5.61 -16.28 -0.78
N ASN A 97 5.15 -15.62 0.29
CA ASN A 97 3.78 -15.77 0.81
C ASN A 97 3.13 -14.40 1.06
N VAL A 98 3.09 -13.55 0.03
CA VAL A 98 2.39 -12.28 0.05
C VAL A 98 0.88 -12.53 0.09
N ARG A 99 0.20 -11.95 1.07
CA ARG A 99 -1.26 -12.08 1.22
C ARG A 99 -1.99 -11.06 0.36
N TYR A 100 -3.17 -11.41 -0.12
CA TYR A 100 -4.09 -10.48 -0.80
C TYR A 100 -5.36 -10.29 0.03
N ILE A 101 -5.73 -9.04 0.27
CA ILE A 101 -6.93 -8.63 0.99
C ILE A 101 -7.67 -7.62 0.12
N GLU A 102 -8.92 -7.90 -0.22
CA GLU A 102 -9.75 -7.00 -1.01
C GLU A 102 -10.77 -6.30 -0.11
N ALA A 103 -10.87 -4.97 -0.24
CA ALA A 103 -11.91 -4.21 0.42
C ALA A 103 -13.27 -4.42 -0.27
N PRO A 104 -14.39 -4.31 0.46
CA PRO A 104 -15.71 -4.27 -0.16
C PRO A 104 -15.82 -3.10 -1.15
N TYR A 105 -16.25 -3.37 -2.39
CA TYR A 105 -16.50 -2.32 -3.38
C TYR A 105 -17.77 -1.54 -3.05
N LYS A 106 -17.61 -0.42 -2.35
CA LYS A 106 -18.71 0.44 -1.88
C LYS A 106 -18.59 1.88 -2.37
N PRO A 107 -18.59 2.13 -3.69
CA PRO A 107 -18.44 3.47 -4.24
C PRO A 107 -19.60 4.41 -3.84
N HIS A 108 -20.78 3.85 -3.56
CA HIS A 108 -21.95 4.62 -3.17
C HIS A 108 -21.76 5.30 -1.80
N GLU A 109 -21.00 4.72 -0.87
CA GLU A 109 -20.70 5.34 0.43
C GLU A 109 -19.85 6.60 0.21
N PHE A 110 -18.82 6.51 -0.64
CA PHE A 110 -17.98 7.64 -1.01
C PHE A 110 -18.78 8.73 -1.76
N MET A 111 -19.58 8.33 -2.75
CA MET A 111 -20.40 9.27 -3.52
C MET A 111 -21.45 9.97 -2.65
N LYS A 112 -22.07 9.23 -1.71
CA LYS A 112 -23.02 9.79 -0.74
C LYS A 112 -22.32 10.83 0.15
N MET A 113 -21.15 10.50 0.70
CA MET A 113 -20.35 11.44 1.48
C MET A 113 -20.01 12.71 0.68
N ALA A 114 -19.54 12.56 -0.56
CA ALA A 114 -19.18 13.69 -1.41
C ALA A 114 -20.41 14.58 -1.70
N LYS A 115 -21.57 13.98 -1.97
CA LYS A 115 -22.82 14.70 -2.21
C LYS A 115 -23.34 15.43 -0.96
N GLU A 116 -23.39 14.76 0.19
CA GLU A 116 -23.87 15.34 1.44
C GLU A 116 -23.03 16.55 1.89
N ARG A 117 -21.75 16.57 1.51
CA ARG A 117 -20.83 17.67 1.80
C ARG A 117 -20.70 18.70 0.68
N GLY A 118 -21.43 18.53 -0.43
CA GLY A 118 -21.34 19.44 -1.59
C GLY A 118 -19.98 19.42 -2.31
N LEU A 119 -19.26 18.28 -2.26
CA LEU A 119 -17.89 18.11 -2.77
C LEU A 119 -17.84 17.29 -4.08
N THR A 120 -18.96 17.17 -4.81
CA THR A 120 -19.02 16.35 -6.04
C THR A 120 -18.14 16.90 -7.15
N ASP A 121 -18.05 18.23 -7.27
CA ASP A 121 -17.28 18.93 -8.30
C ASP A 121 -15.83 19.21 -7.90
N GLU A 122 -15.45 18.87 -6.65
CA GLU A 122 -14.07 18.99 -6.20
C GLU A 122 -13.15 18.11 -7.05
N PRO A 123 -11.94 18.58 -7.41
CA PRO A 123 -10.98 17.77 -8.13
C PRO A 123 -10.39 16.66 -7.25
N GLU A 124 -9.70 15.70 -7.86
CA GLU A 124 -8.86 14.75 -7.12
C GLU A 124 -7.76 15.51 -6.35
N GLY A 125 -7.51 15.11 -5.10
CA GLY A 125 -6.64 15.86 -4.17
C GLY A 125 -7.30 17.06 -3.48
N GLY A 126 -8.55 17.38 -3.84
CA GLY A 126 -9.36 18.43 -3.21
C GLY A 126 -9.94 18.05 -1.86
N LEU A 127 -10.98 18.78 -1.42
CA LEU A 127 -11.64 18.54 -0.13
C LEU A 127 -12.32 17.16 -0.07
N ARG A 128 -12.79 16.63 -1.21
CA ARG A 128 -13.40 15.29 -1.28
C ARG A 128 -12.46 14.15 -0.89
N CYS A 129 -11.15 14.36 -0.97
CA CYS A 129 -10.14 13.35 -0.61
C CYS A 129 -9.70 13.43 0.86
N ARG A 130 -10.17 14.42 1.63
CA ARG A 130 -9.84 14.63 3.06
C ARG A 130 -11.06 14.47 3.97
N ALA A 131 -12.21 14.25 3.38
CA ALA A 131 -13.52 14.30 4.03
C ALA A 131 -13.82 13.02 4.82
#